data_AF-A0A2W5ZLM0-F1
#
_entry.id   AF-A0A2W5ZLM0-F1
#
_cell.length_a   1.000
_cell.length_b   1.000
_cell.length_c   1.000
_cell.angle_alpha   90.00
_cell.angle_beta   90.00
_cell.angle_gamma   90.00
#
_symmetry.space_group_name_H-M   'P 1'
#
loop_
_entity.id
_entity.type
_entity.pdbx_description
1 polymer ?
#
loop_
_entity_poly.entity_id
_entity_poly.type
_entity_poly.pdbx_seq_one_letter_code
_entity_poly.pdbx_strand_id
1 'polypeptide(L)' 'MAEFGPESTIRRIIEDCPEGRRLLYDHGYDVGEGFVDVLSQYQNLRHAGRSGRLRNVEALVEALNGGCRPEAAEGGGEER' A
#
# COMPACT_ATOMS: atom_id res chain seq x y z
N MET A 1 4.66 15.40 1.40
CA MET A 1 3.63 14.40 1.75
C MET A 1 3.48 13.50 0.55
N ALA A 2 3.89 12.24 0.64
CA ALA A 2 3.67 11.28 -0.43
C ALA A 2 2.25 10.74 -0.27
N GLU A 3 1.26 11.42 -0.86
CA GLU A 3 -0.09 10.85 -0.97
C GLU A 3 -0.04 9.66 -1.92
N PHE A 4 -0.45 8.50 -1.45
CA PHE A 4 -0.61 7.32 -2.30
C PHE A 4 -1.87 7.50 -3.14
N GLY A 5 -1.79 7.16 -4.42
CA GLY A 5 -2.90 7.27 -5.37
C GLY A 5 -3.14 5.99 -6.15
N PRO A 6 -4.26 5.87 -6.88
CA PRO A 6 -4.55 4.69 -7.72
C PRO A 6 -3.54 4.48 -8.86
N GLU A 7 -2.78 5.52 -9.19
CA GLU A 7 -1.65 5.53 -10.13
C GLU A 7 -0.30 5.17 -9.48
N SER A 8 -0.26 5.05 -8.15
CA SER A 8 0.93 4.57 -7.45
C SER A 8 1.16 3.10 -7.76
N THR A 9 2.43 2.79 -7.96
CA THR A 9 2.92 1.44 -8.18
C THR A 9 2.93 0.65 -6.89
N ILE A 10 2.61 -0.64 -6.98
CA ILE A 10 2.71 -1.59 -5.87
C ILE A 10 4.10 -1.55 -5.24
N ARG A 11 5.16 -1.47 -6.07
CA ARG A 11 6.54 -1.36 -5.61
C ARG A 11 6.76 -0.14 -4.70
N ARG A 12 6.31 1.04 -5.14
CA ARG A 12 6.43 2.28 -4.36
C ARG A 12 5.73 2.15 -3.02
N ILE A 13 4.56 1.52 -2.97
CA ILE A 13 3.83 1.30 -1.72
C ILE A 13 4.64 0.42 -0.76
N ILE A 14 5.28 -0.64 -1.25
CA ILE A 14 6.09 -1.53 -0.40
C ILE A 14 7.40 -0.86 0.05
N GLU A 15 8.01 -0.05 -0.81
CA GLU A 15 9.28 0.65 -0.52
C GLU A 15 9.06 1.84 0.43
N ASP A 16 7.97 2.59 0.25
CA ASP A 16 7.66 3.81 1.01
C ASP A 16 6.78 3.51 2.25
N CYS A 17 6.10 2.35 2.25
CA CYS A 17 5.23 1.92 3.34
C CYS A 17 5.55 0.52 3.90
N PRO A 18 6.03 0.40 5.15
CA PRO A 18 6.28 -0.90 5.77
C PRO A 18 4.99 -1.72 5.93
N GLU A 19 3.87 -1.06 6.24
CA GLU A 19 2.54 -1.70 6.39
C GLU A 19 1.86 -1.99 5.04
N GLY A 20 2.41 -1.49 3.93
CA GLY A 20 1.80 -1.59 2.61
C GLY A 20 1.57 -3.03 2.15
N ARG A 21 2.49 -3.94 2.47
CA ARG A 21 2.34 -5.39 2.19
C ARG A 21 1.13 -5.99 2.90
N ARG A 22 0.93 -5.62 4.17
CA ARG A 22 -0.18 -6.14 4.98
C ARG A 22 -1.52 -5.62 4.47
N LEU A 23 -1.58 -4.33 4.12
CA LEU A 23 -2.78 -3.71 3.53
C LEU A 23 -3.12 -4.32 2.16
N LEU A 24 -2.11 -4.55 1.30
CA LEU A 24 -2.31 -5.23 0.03
C LEU A 24 -2.90 -6.64 0.23
N TYR A 25 -2.35 -7.40 1.18
CA TYR A 25 -2.82 -8.74 1.51
C TYR A 25 -4.27 -8.74 2.03
N ASP A 26 -4.62 -7.81 2.92
CA ASP A 26 -5.98 -7.66 3.46
C ASP A 26 -7.01 -7.36 2.35
N HIS A 27 -6.59 -6.60 1.34
CA HIS A 27 -7.37 -6.30 0.14
C HIS A 27 -7.34 -7.41 -0.94
N GLY A 28 -6.79 -8.59 -0.59
CA GLY A 28 -6.76 -9.78 -1.44
C GLY A 28 -5.65 -9.79 -2.49
N TYR A 29 -4.70 -8.86 -2.40
CA TYR A 29 -3.54 -8.78 -3.28
C TYR A 29 -2.32 -9.41 -2.59
N ASP A 30 -2.06 -10.67 -2.90
CA ASP A 30 -0.88 -11.38 -2.43
C ASP A 30 0.35 -10.97 -3.24
N VAL A 31 1.32 -10.35 -2.55
CA VAL A 31 2.56 -9.84 -3.14
C VAL A 31 3.69 -10.88 -3.07
N GLY A 32 3.34 -12.17 -2.96
CA GLY A 32 4.20 -13.26 -2.51
C GLY A 32 5.63 -13.25 -3.09
N GLU A 33 6.57 -13.88 -2.39
CA GLU A 33 8.03 -13.87 -2.69
C GLU A 33 8.44 -14.48 -4.07
N GLY A 34 7.50 -14.79 -4.97
CA GLY A 34 7.74 -15.48 -6.25
C GLY A 34 7.90 -14.58 -7.47
N PHE A 35 8.70 -15.03 -8.45
CA PHE A 35 9.04 -14.35 -9.73
C PHE A 35 7.86 -13.83 -10.57
N VAL A 36 6.65 -14.35 -10.38
CA VAL A 36 5.41 -13.88 -11.05
C VAL A 36 4.98 -12.49 -10.54
N ASP A 37 5.44 -12.13 -9.34
CA ASP A 37 5.13 -10.87 -8.65
C ASP A 37 5.99 -9.69 -9.13
N VAL A 38 7.22 -9.94 -9.59
CA VAL A 38 8.19 -8.88 -9.96
C VAL A 38 7.68 -7.96 -11.07
N LEU A 39 6.97 -8.48 -12.06
CA LEU A 39 6.34 -7.65 -13.11
C LEU A 39 5.07 -6.95 -12.63
N SER A 40 4.37 -7.56 -11.66
CA SER A 40 3.16 -6.98 -11.06
C SER A 40 3.49 -5.82 -10.10
N GLN A 41 4.72 -5.77 -9.56
CA GLN A 41 5.21 -4.66 -8.74
C GLN A 41 5.34 -3.34 -9.51
N TYR A 42 5.59 -3.41 -10.83
CA TYR A 42 5.60 -2.25 -11.73
C TYR A 42 4.20 -1.84 -12.20
N GLN A 43 3.17 -2.57 -11.80
CA GLN A 43 1.79 -2.25 -12.13
C GLN A 43 1.18 -1.29 -11.11
N ASN A 44 0.33 -0.39 -11.60
CA ASN A 44 -0.39 0.57 -10.75
C ASN A 44 -1.60 -0.11 -10.10
N LEU A 45 -2.00 0.38 -8.92
CA LEU A 45 -3.17 -0.12 -8.17
C LEU A 45 -4.44 -0.21 -9.02
N ARG A 46 -4.70 0.81 -9.86
CA ARG A 46 -5.85 0.83 -10.77
C ARG A 46 -5.86 -0.35 -11.74
N HIS A 47 -4.69 -0.75 -12.21
CA HIS A 47 -4.55 -1.85 -13.17
C HIS A 47 -4.69 -3.21 -12.49
N ALA A 48 -4.14 -3.35 -11.28
CA ALA A 48 -4.34 -4.52 -10.43
C ALA A 48 -5.82 -4.75 -10.07
N GLY A 49 -6.55 -3.67 -9.76
CA GLY A 49 -8.01 -3.70 -9.55
C GLY A 49 -8.78 -4.10 -10.81
N ARG A 50 -8.40 -3.54 -11.97
CA ARG A 50 -9.02 -3.89 -13.26
C ARG A 50 -8.79 -5.35 -13.67
N SER A 51 -7.66 -5.93 -13.28
CA SER A 51 -7.35 -7.35 -13.49
C SER A 51 -8.13 -8.28 -12.56
N GLY A 52 -8.91 -7.74 -11.61
CA GLY A 52 -9.67 -8.52 -10.62
C GLY A 52 -8.81 -9.11 -9.50
N ARG A 53 -7.52 -8.73 -9.42
CA ARG A 53 -6.59 -9.22 -8.40
C ARG A 53 -6.61 -8.40 -7.11
N LEU A 54 -7.10 -7.16 -7.17
CA LEU A 54 -7.17 -6.27 -6.03
C LEU A 54 -8.62 -5.88 -5.78
N ARG A 55 -9.11 -6.03 -4.54
CA ARG A 55 -10.44 -5.59 -4.16
C ARG A 55 -10.41 -4.15 -3.64
N ASN A 56 -11.33 -3.34 -4.14
CA ASN A 56 -11.58 -1.98 -3.68
C ASN A 56 -10.30 -1.12 -3.64
N VAL A 57 -9.83 -0.72 -4.82
CA VAL A 57 -8.65 0.15 -5.00
C VAL A 57 -8.77 1.43 -4.17
N GLU A 58 -9.95 2.04 -4.14
CA GLU A 58 -10.19 3.30 -3.41
C GLU A 58 -10.03 3.12 -1.91
N ALA A 59 -10.61 2.05 -1.35
CA ALA A 59 -10.48 1.74 0.08
C ALA A 59 -9.02 1.42 0.47
N LEU A 60 -8.27 0.74 -0.41
CA LEU A 60 -6.84 0.50 -0.18
C LEU A 60 -6.06 1.82 -0.18
N VAL A 61 -6.33 2.72 -1.13
CA VAL A 61 -5.68 4.04 -1.19
C VAL A 61 -5.97 4.84 0.08
N GLU A 62 -7.21 4.83 0.56
CA GLU A 62 -7.57 5.50 1.82
C GLU A 62 -6.83 4.88 3.02
N ALA A 63 -6.80 3.54 3.11
CA ALA A 63 -6.06 2.84 4.16
C ALA A 63 -4.55 3.08 4.09
N LEU A 64 -3.98 3.19 2.88
CA LEU A 64 -2.58 3.55 2.70
C LEU A 64 -2.30 4.97 3.17
N ASN A 65 -3.16 5.94 2.85
CA ASN A 65 -2.96 7.32 3.32
C ASN A 65 -3.21 7.47 4.83
N GLY A 66 -4.06 6.63 5.43
CA GLY A 66 -4.35 6.65 6.87
C GLY A 66 -3.39 5.82 7.74
N GLY A 67 -2.96 4.66 7.24
CA GLY A 67 -2.06 3.74 7.94
C GLY A 67 -0.59 3.97 7.61
N CYS A 68 -0.30 4.52 6.43
CA CYS A 68 1.05 4.92 6.04
C CYS A 68 1.30 6.40 6.32
N ARG A 69 1.07 6.79 7.57
CA ARG A 69 1.58 8.07 8.03
C ARG A 69 3.10 7.85 8.21
N PRO A 70 3.98 8.55 7.47
CA PRO A 70 5.40 8.54 7.83
C PRO A 70 5.44 8.93 9.30
N GLU A 71 6.27 8.24 10.09
CA GLU A 71 6.46 8.47 11.52
C GLU A 71 6.69 9.96 11.79
N ALA A 72 5.61 10.72 11.88
CA ALA A 72 5.61 12.12 12.24
C ALA A 72 5.62 12.07 13.76
N ALA A 73 6.83 11.87 14.30
CA ALA A 73 7.27 12.36 15.59
C ALA A 73 6.13 12.67 16.57
N GLU A 74 5.46 11.63 17.09
CA GLU A 74 4.71 11.78 18.33
C GLU A 74 5.66 11.42 19.48
N GLY A 75 6.63 12.32 19.66
CA GLY A 75 7.19 12.57 20.97
C GLY A 75 6.18 13.38 21.77
N GLY A 76 5.75 12.81 22.89
CA GLY A 76 4.82 13.35 23.87
C GLY A 76 4.22 12.16 24.63
N GLY A 77 4.84 11.60 25.66
CA GLY A 77 5.57 12.31 26.71
C GLY A 77 4.58 12.98 27.63
N GLU A 78 4.24 12.30 28.75
CA GLU A 78 3.40 12.74 29.88
C GLU A 78 1.89 12.83 29.56
N GLU A 79 0.94 12.32 30.35
CA GLU A 79 0.58 12.59 31.76
C GLU A 79 -0.27 11.37 32.25
N ARG A 80 -0.11 10.73 33.42
CA ARG A 80 0.06 11.19 34.80
C ARG A 80 0.68 10.10 35.69
#